data_AF-A0A4Q7EV72-F1
#
_entry.id   AF-A0A4Q7EV72-F1
#
_cell.length_a   1.000
_cell.length_b   1.000
_cell.length_c   1.000
_cell.angle_alpha   90.00
_cell.angle_beta   90.00
_cell.angle_gamma   90.00
#
_symmetry.space_group_name_H-M   'P 1'
#
loop_
_entity.id
_entity.type
_entity.pdbx_description
1 polymer ?
#
loop_
_entity_poly.entity_id
_entity_poly.type
_entity_poly.pdbx_seq_one_letter_code
_entity_poly.pdbx_strand_id
1 'polypeptide(L)'
;MSDIDRGAKLEKLQKLYEAFQKKETEVRDLISLLDGQANDSHGFWAGPGANRFRDEWRDFKPQVNKLADSLHDAYKSAKNSHDRIEQATNV
;
A
#
# COMPACT_ATOMS: atom_id res chain seq x y z
N MET A 1 -9.67 -2.01 -34.34
CA MET A 1 -9.86 -1.17 -33.13
C MET A 1 -8.61 -1.31 -32.28
N SER A 2 -7.90 -0.22 -32.01
CA SER A 2 -6.71 -0.25 -31.16
C SER A 2 -7.12 -0.29 -29.68
N ASP A 3 -6.25 -0.77 -28.78
CA ASP A 3 -6.53 -0.81 -27.34
C ASP A 3 -6.89 0.57 -26.73
N ILE A 4 -6.46 1.67 -27.37
CA ILE A 4 -6.81 3.02 -26.94
C ILE A 4 -8.27 3.35 -27.29
N ASP A 5 -8.77 2.81 -28.41
CA ASP A 5 -10.19 2.98 -28.82
C ASP A 5 -11.15 2.23 -27.88
N ARG A 6 -10.63 1.28 -27.09
CA ARG A 6 -11.34 0.54 -26.02
C ARG A 6 -11.27 1.24 -24.66
N GLY A 7 -10.61 2.40 -24.56
CA GLY A 7 -10.49 3.21 -23.35
C GLY A 7 -9.19 2.99 -22.56
N ALA A 8 -8.54 1.84 -22.66
CA ALA A 8 -7.22 1.59 -22.07
C ALA A 8 -6.52 0.34 -22.63
N LYS A 9 -5.20 0.30 -22.50
CA LYS A 9 -4.40 -0.93 -22.69
C LYS A 9 -4.56 -1.83 -21.46
N LEU A 10 -5.36 -2.89 -21.55
CA LEU A 10 -5.66 -3.80 -20.43
C LEU A 10 -4.40 -4.34 -19.77
N GLU A 11 -3.42 -4.84 -20.53
CA GLU A 11 -2.14 -5.30 -19.96
C GLU A 11 -1.39 -4.23 -19.16
N LYS A 12 -1.50 -2.95 -19.55
CA LYS A 12 -0.87 -1.86 -18.80
C LYS A 12 -1.64 -1.53 -17.52
N LEU A 13 -2.96 -1.58 -17.54
CA LEU A 13 -3.79 -1.45 -16.33
C LEU A 13 -3.55 -2.61 -15.36
N GLN A 14 -3.36 -3.82 -15.89
CA GLN A 14 -2.97 -4.98 -15.10
C GLN A 14 -1.67 -4.75 -14.35
N LYS A 15 -0.59 -4.43 -15.08
CA LYS A 15 0.71 -4.13 -14.48
C LYS A 15 0.64 -2.98 -13.48
N LEU A 16 -0.22 -2.00 -13.73
CA LEU A 16 -0.43 -0.87 -12.83
C LEU A 16 -1.04 -1.34 -11.51
N TYR A 17 -2.18 -2.04 -11.52
CA TYR A 17 -2.82 -2.45 -10.27
C TYR A 17 -1.95 -3.45 -9.50
N GLU A 18 -1.23 -4.36 -10.18
CA GLU A 18 -0.31 -5.31 -9.55
C GLU A 18 0.84 -4.60 -8.83
N ALA A 19 1.38 -3.53 -9.43
CA ALA A 19 2.44 -2.73 -8.81
C ALA A 19 1.95 -2.04 -7.52
N PHE A 20 0.75 -1.44 -7.55
CA PHE A 20 0.17 -0.78 -6.38
C PHE A 20 -0.17 -1.77 -5.27
N GLN A 21 -0.74 -2.93 -5.62
CA GLN A 21 -0.99 -4.01 -4.66
C GLN A 21 0.30 -4.48 -4.00
N LYS A 22 1.35 -4.73 -4.79
CA LYS A 22 2.65 -5.14 -4.25
C LYS A 22 3.21 -4.12 -3.25
N LYS A 23 3.13 -2.82 -3.59
CA LYS A 23 3.63 -1.76 -2.71
C LYS A 23 2.78 -1.57 -1.46
N GLU A 24 1.47 -1.78 -1.55
CA GLU A 24 0.60 -1.81 -0.37
C GLU A 24 1.03 -2.91 0.61
N THR A 25 1.22 -4.14 0.13
CA THR A 25 1.73 -5.25 0.95
C THR A 25 3.09 -4.92 1.57
N GLU A 26 4.06 -4.45 0.78
CA GLU A 26 5.40 -4.10 1.28
C GLU A 26 5.35 -3.03 2.39
N VAL A 27 4.46 -2.05 2.28
CA VAL A 27 4.27 -1.02 3.33
C VAL A 27 3.65 -1.62 4.59
N ARG A 28 2.66 -2.50 4.46
CA ARG A 28 2.06 -3.18 5.62
C ARG A 28 3.07 -4.07 6.34
N ASP A 29 3.88 -4.81 5.61
CA ASP A 29 4.94 -5.65 6.16
C ASP A 29 5.99 -4.81 6.90
N LEU A 30 6.39 -3.67 6.31
CA LEU A 30 7.29 -2.71 6.95
C LEU A 30 6.71 -2.17 8.26
N ILE A 31 5.43 -1.77 8.28
CA ILE A 31 4.77 -1.31 9.51
C ILE A 31 4.81 -2.40 10.57
N SER A 32 4.44 -3.64 10.22
CA SER A 32 4.41 -4.76 11.16
C SER A 32 5.80 -5.05 11.74
N LEU A 33 6.84 -5.06 10.90
CA LEU A 33 8.22 -5.27 11.32
C LEU A 33 8.67 -4.18 12.30
N LEU A 34 8.49 -2.92 11.94
CA LEU A 34 8.95 -1.78 12.74
C LEU A 34 8.17 -1.67 14.06
N ASP A 35 6.88 -1.98 14.05
CA ASP A 35 6.06 -2.02 15.27
C ASP A 35 6.54 -3.09 16.24
N GLY A 36 6.88 -4.28 15.73
CA GLY A 36 7.49 -5.35 16.52
C GLY A 36 8.82 -4.90 17.13
N GLN A 37 9.73 -4.32 16.33
CA GLN A 37 11.02 -3.83 16.83
C GLN A 37 10.88 -2.70 17.86
N ALA A 38 9.95 -1.76 17.64
CA ALA A 38 9.67 -0.70 18.60
C ALA A 38 9.13 -1.25 19.92
N ASN A 39 8.28 -2.28 19.88
CA ASN A 39 7.78 -2.96 21.07
C ASN A 39 8.88 -3.76 21.78
N ASP A 40 9.69 -4.54 21.04
CA ASP A 40 10.79 -5.33 21.59
C ASP A 40 11.84 -4.43 22.29
N SER A 41 11.97 -3.16 21.85
CA SER A 41 12.85 -2.17 22.48
C SER A 41 12.61 -1.98 23.98
N HIS A 42 11.40 -2.24 24.48
CA HIS A 42 11.11 -2.19 25.91
C HIS A 42 11.99 -3.14 26.74
N GLY A 43 12.44 -4.26 26.16
CA GLY A 43 13.24 -5.26 26.86
C GLY A 43 14.71 -4.91 27.02
N PHE A 44 15.25 -4.01 26.20
CA PHE A 44 16.69 -3.71 26.17
C PHE A 44 17.03 -2.21 26.20
N TRP A 45 16.04 -1.33 26.08
CA TRP A 45 16.28 0.11 26.03
C TRP A 45 15.27 0.91 26.85
N ALA A 46 15.78 1.52 27.91
CA ALA A 46 15.02 2.31 28.88
C ALA A 46 15.50 3.78 28.96
N GLY A 47 14.70 4.61 29.63
CA GLY A 47 14.99 6.02 29.88
C GLY A 47 14.29 6.99 28.91
N PRO A 48 14.46 8.30 29.10
CA PRO A 48 13.70 9.33 28.38
C PRO A 48 13.85 9.27 26.86
N GLY A 49 15.05 8.96 26.35
CA GLY A 49 15.30 8.81 24.91
C GLY A 49 14.54 7.63 24.29
N ALA A 50 14.47 6.50 25.00
CA ALA A 50 13.73 5.33 24.56
C ALA A 50 12.22 5.60 24.49
N ASN A 51 11.69 6.29 25.50
CA ASN A 51 10.28 6.70 25.52
C ASN A 51 9.97 7.64 24.36
N ARG A 52 10.82 8.65 24.15
CA ARG A 52 10.67 9.60 23.05
C ARG A 52 10.65 8.92 21.68
N PHE A 53 11.57 7.99 21.42
CA PHE A 53 11.58 7.24 20.17
C PHE A 53 10.27 6.48 19.93
N ARG A 54 9.76 5.77 20.95
CA ARG A 54 8.50 5.02 20.85
C ARG A 54 7.30 5.93 20.66
N ASP A 55 7.29 7.09 21.32
CA ASP A 55 6.27 8.13 21.13
C ASP A 55 6.30 8.69 19.70
N GLU A 56 7.49 9.05 19.19
CA GLU A 56 7.68 9.52 17.81
C GLU A 56 7.23 8.47 16.79
N TRP A 57 7.54 7.19 17.02
CA TRP A 57 7.05 6.10 16.17
C TRP A 57 5.52 5.96 16.22
N ARG A 58 4.93 5.96 17.42
CA ARG A 58 3.47 5.89 17.60
C ARG A 58 2.76 7.02 16.85
N ASP A 59 3.33 8.22 16.87
CA ASP A 59 2.74 9.40 16.23
C ASP A 59 2.92 9.40 14.70
N PHE A 60 4.01 8.80 14.21
CA PHE A 60 4.29 8.66 12.77
C PHE A 60 3.52 7.51 12.10
N LYS A 61 3.39 6.36 12.77
CA LYS A 61 2.75 5.14 12.26
C LYS A 61 1.39 5.37 11.56
N PRO A 62 0.47 6.23 12.06
CA PRO A 62 -0.78 6.54 11.36
C PRO A 62 -0.59 7.11 9.95
N GLN A 63 0.48 7.86 9.69
CA GLN A 63 0.75 8.42 8.36
C GLN A 63 1.15 7.33 7.37
N VAL A 64 1.94 6.36 7.82
CA VAL A 64 2.35 5.20 7.00
C VAL A 64 1.16 4.28 6.74
N ASN A 65 0.27 4.08 7.73
CA ASN A 65 -0.99 3.36 7.51
C ASN A 65 -1.86 4.04 6.44
N LYS A 66 -2.00 5.38 6.49
CA LYS A 66 -2.73 6.13 5.45
C LYS A 66 -2.11 5.97 4.06
N LEU A 67 -0.78 5.85 3.96
CA LEU A 67 -0.11 5.54 2.71
C LEU A 67 -0.52 4.15 2.20
N ALA A 68 -0.48 3.12 3.05
CA ALA A 68 -0.92 1.77 2.68
C ALA A 68 -2.38 1.76 2.20
N ASP A 69 -3.27 2.45 2.92
CA ASP A 69 -4.68 2.55 2.55
C ASP A 69 -4.87 3.29 1.20
N SER A 70 -4.09 4.35 0.96
CA SER A 70 -4.11 5.07 -0.33
C SER A 70 -3.63 4.20 -1.49
N LEU A 71 -2.62 3.36 -1.26
CA LEU A 71 -2.14 2.39 -2.26
C LEU A 71 -3.19 1.32 -2.55
N HIS A 72 -3.89 0.84 -1.52
CA HIS A 72 -5.01 -0.11 -1.66
C HIS A 72 -6.15 0.47 -2.50
N ASP A 73 -6.55 1.71 -2.22
CA ASP A 73 -7.61 2.40 -2.95
C ASP A 73 -7.23 2.60 -4.42
N ALA A 74 -5.97 2.99 -4.68
CA ALA A 74 -5.45 3.12 -6.05
C ALA A 74 -5.43 1.77 -6.80
N TYR A 75 -4.98 0.69 -6.15
CA TYR A 75 -5.04 -0.67 -6.68
C TYR A 75 -6.48 -1.04 -7.05
N LYS A 76 -7.44 -0.88 -6.14
CA LYS A 76 -8.86 -1.20 -6.38
C LYS A 76 -9.45 -0.38 -7.53
N SER A 77 -9.13 0.90 -7.59
CA SER A 77 -9.61 1.79 -8.67
C SER A 77 -9.12 1.32 -10.04
N ALA A 78 -7.82 1.03 -10.17
CA ALA A 78 -7.22 0.54 -11.40
C ALA A 78 -7.76 -0.85 -11.80
N LYS A 79 -7.89 -1.77 -10.83
CA LYS A 79 -8.46 -3.10 -11.07
C LYS A 79 -9.92 -3.04 -11.50
N ASN A 80 -10.75 -2.27 -10.82
CA ASN A 80 -12.15 -2.11 -11.18
C ASN A 80 -12.32 -1.51 -12.59
N SER A 81 -11.42 -0.60 -12.98
CA SER A 81 -11.40 -0.02 -14.32
C SER A 81 -10.99 -1.04 -15.37
N HIS A 82 -9.96 -1.85 -15.10
CA HIS A 82 -9.55 -2.98 -15.93
C HIS A 82 -10.73 -3.94 -16.17
N ASP A 83 -11.34 -4.45 -15.09
CA ASP A 83 -12.40 -5.45 -15.15
C ASP A 83 -13.63 -4.94 -15.93
N ARG A 84 -13.99 -3.66 -15.78
CA ARG A 84 -15.10 -3.05 -16.53
C ARG A 84 -14.80 -2.92 -18.02
N ILE A 85 -13.58 -2.53 -18.41
CA ILE A 85 -13.20 -2.40 -19.81
C ILE A 85 -13.14 -3.77 -20.47
N GLU A 86 -12.56 -4.75 -19.79
CA GLU A 86 -12.51 -6.14 -20.28
C GLU A 86 -13.93 -6.68 -20.51
N GLN A 87 -14.83 -6.50 -19.54
CA GLN A 87 -16.24 -6.91 -19.67
C GLN A 87 -16.95 -6.21 -20.82
N ALA A 88 -16.73 -4.90 -21.02
CA ALA A 88 -17.39 -4.14 -22.08
C ALA A 88 -16.86 -4.43 -23.50
N THR A 89 -15.66 -5.02 -23.61
CA THR A 89 -14.96 -5.21 -24.89
C THR A 89 -14.83 -6.67 -25.30
N ASN A 90 -15.11 -7.61 -24.39
CA ASN A 90 -15.24 -9.04 -24.66
C ASN A 90 -16.70 -9.49 -24.87
N VAL A 91 -17.61 -8.58 -25.22
CA VAL A 91 -18.98 -8.88 -25.70
C VAL A 91 -19.06 -8.78 -27.21
#